data_AF-A0A5B0X4X2-F1
#
_entry.id   AF-A0A5B0X4X2-F1
#
_cell.length_a   1.000
_cell.length_b   1.000
_cell.length_c   1.000
_cell.angle_alpha   90.00
_cell.angle_beta   90.00
_cell.angle_gamma   90.00
#
_symmetry.space_group_name_H-M   'P 1'
#
loop_
_entity.id
_entity.type
_entity.pdbx_description
1 polymer ?
#
loop_
_entity_poly.entity_id
_entity_poly.type
_entity_poly.pdbx_seq_one_letter_code
_entity_poly.pdbx_strand_id
1 'polypeptide(L)'
;MLAQITHTLLLALLFVCTFSPAQAEDVAYTRFTVDLGEIVNTDDGLTVLANEQGQVLLRVPAANLELDPNQRVRFRFGGQPPAEIYLLWQPEGAGQLLQHGFVNYGNPTPFIELNTVAGWEGRVEHLQFGFLVAPNAEVTLRDIRISLPRWSDKLSDTVASWLVFRPWIPRDINVYTGTRDFNVGPFPAPVIAAGIALLLACYLLLRRRRARWTVIALLVFCGWLVLDGLWQWRLWQQLEVTRDRYAGVDSERKPLVSEDALIARFAARAAEQINREDARVFIASLSDSDGMRAAYYMSPLNTYWNRRGIELPEKRYLRQGDYILVVGGSRLLYNRGLGLVRLPSGEDVAVHERLVDNVGLLLEVKE
;
A
#
# COMPACT_ATOMS: atom_id res chain seq x y z
N MET A 1 19.19 -45.55 -6.82
CA MET A 1 18.80 -45.18 -5.43
C MET A 1 18.22 -43.76 -5.33
N LEU A 2 18.69 -42.76 -6.10
CA LEU A 2 18.04 -41.44 -6.18
C LEU A 2 16.63 -41.48 -6.80
N ALA A 3 16.38 -42.36 -7.78
CA ALA A 3 15.09 -42.46 -8.48
C ALA A 3 13.92 -43.03 -7.64
N GLN A 4 14.20 -43.74 -6.54
CA GLN A 4 13.15 -44.28 -5.66
C GLN A 4 12.71 -43.26 -4.59
N ILE A 5 13.56 -42.29 -4.25
CA ILE A 5 13.25 -41.26 -3.26
C ILE A 5 12.35 -40.18 -3.87
N THR A 6 12.48 -39.91 -5.18
CA THR A 6 11.61 -38.97 -5.91
C THR A 6 10.18 -39.48 -6.08
N HIS A 7 9.94 -40.79 -6.23
CA HIS A 7 8.58 -41.32 -6.37
C HIS A 7 7.79 -41.38 -5.07
N THR A 8 8.40 -41.68 -3.92
CA THR A 8 7.65 -41.80 -2.65
C THR A 8 7.31 -40.44 -2.03
N LEU A 9 8.15 -39.41 -2.25
CA LEU A 9 7.85 -38.03 -1.83
C LEU A 9 6.75 -37.38 -2.68
N LEU A 10 6.66 -37.73 -3.97
CA LEU A 10 5.59 -37.24 -4.86
C LEU A 10 4.21 -37.82 -4.46
N LEU A 11 4.18 -39.10 -4.06
CA LEU A 11 2.95 -39.81 -3.69
C LEU A 11 2.39 -39.39 -2.32
N ALA A 12 3.23 -38.99 -1.37
CA ALA A 12 2.78 -38.49 -0.07
C ALA A 12 2.20 -37.06 -0.13
N LEU A 13 2.60 -36.27 -1.14
CA LEU A 13 2.04 -34.93 -1.42
C LEU A 13 0.70 -35.00 -2.18
N LEU A 14 0.34 -36.15 -2.74
CA LEU A 14 -0.85 -36.35 -3.56
C LEU A 14 -2.11 -36.79 -2.77
N PHE A 15 -2.01 -37.08 -1.47
CA PHE A 15 -3.08 -37.79 -0.74
C PHE A 15 -3.94 -36.95 0.23
N VAL A 16 -3.93 -35.63 0.13
CA VAL A 16 -4.88 -34.77 0.86
C VAL A 16 -5.46 -33.73 -0.10
N CYS A 17 -6.56 -34.05 -0.77
CA CYS A 17 -7.53 -33.10 -1.33
C CYS A 17 -8.72 -33.88 -1.90
N THR A 18 -9.70 -34.21 -1.06
CA THR A 18 -11.05 -34.48 -1.56
C THR A 18 -11.63 -33.14 -2.02
N PHE A 19 -11.69 -32.96 -3.34
CA PHE A 19 -12.16 -31.74 -3.99
C PHE A 19 -13.68 -31.60 -3.86
N SER A 20 -14.16 -30.60 -3.12
CA SER A 20 -15.48 -30.04 -3.40
C SER A 20 -15.38 -29.14 -4.64
N PRO A 21 -16.28 -29.25 -5.62
CA PRO A 21 -16.33 -28.29 -6.71
C PRO A 21 -16.72 -26.93 -6.13
N ALA A 22 -15.77 -25.98 -6.14
CA ALA A 22 -16.05 -24.59 -5.78
C ALA A 22 -17.12 -24.05 -6.75
N GLN A 23 -18.24 -23.55 -6.21
CA GLN A 23 -19.13 -22.67 -6.96
C GLN A 23 -18.33 -21.41 -7.30
N ALA A 24 -18.16 -21.16 -8.60
CA ALA A 24 -17.53 -19.96 -9.12
C ALA A 24 -18.52 -19.31 -10.06
N GLU A 25 -18.86 -18.04 -9.81
CA GLU A 25 -19.64 -17.24 -10.73
C GLU A 25 -18.70 -16.29 -11.47
N ASP A 26 -18.47 -16.61 -12.74
CA ASP A 26 -17.76 -15.73 -13.66
C ASP A 26 -18.78 -14.74 -14.23
N VAL A 27 -18.74 -13.49 -13.75
CA VAL A 27 -19.63 -12.45 -14.25
C VAL A 27 -18.96 -11.75 -15.42
N ALA A 28 -19.40 -12.10 -16.63
CA ALA A 28 -18.92 -11.49 -17.85
C ALA A 28 -19.27 -10.00 -17.90
N TYR A 29 -18.38 -9.20 -18.49
CA TYR A 29 -18.54 -7.75 -18.60
C TYR A 29 -19.81 -7.30 -19.33
N THR A 30 -20.37 -8.16 -20.17
CA THR A 30 -21.64 -7.94 -20.88
C THR A 30 -22.85 -7.83 -19.95
N ARG A 31 -22.70 -8.23 -18.69
CA ARG A 31 -23.76 -8.15 -17.67
C ARG A 31 -23.65 -6.92 -16.79
N PHE A 32 -22.61 -6.11 -16.94
CA PHE A 32 -22.41 -4.92 -16.12
C PHE A 32 -23.26 -3.76 -16.63
N THR A 33 -23.79 -2.97 -15.71
CA THR A 33 -24.42 -1.69 -16.00
C THR A 33 -23.53 -0.58 -15.48
N VAL A 34 -23.26 0.44 -16.30
CA VAL A 34 -22.49 1.60 -15.85
C VAL A 34 -23.43 2.58 -15.16
N ASP A 35 -23.22 2.79 -13.86
CA ASP A 35 -23.97 3.77 -13.08
C ASP A 35 -23.29 5.16 -13.11
N LEU A 36 -21.96 5.18 -13.25
CA LEU A 36 -21.16 6.41 -13.35
C LEU A 36 -19.96 6.19 -14.28
N GLY A 37 -19.77 7.12 -15.22
CA GLY A 37 -18.80 7.04 -16.32
C GLY A 37 -19.50 6.90 -17.68
N GLU A 38 -18.73 6.96 -18.76
CA GLU A 38 -19.24 6.84 -20.13
C GLU A 38 -18.64 5.61 -20.83
N ILE A 39 -19.49 4.77 -21.44
CA ILE A 39 -19.02 3.59 -22.17
C ILE A 39 -18.34 4.05 -23.46
N VAL A 40 -17.06 3.71 -23.63
CA VAL A 40 -16.28 4.04 -24.84
C VAL A 40 -16.23 2.86 -25.81
N ASN A 41 -16.02 1.64 -25.30
CA ASN A 41 -15.85 0.44 -26.11
C ASN A 41 -16.28 -0.83 -25.34
N THR A 42 -16.76 -1.84 -26.06
CA THR A 42 -17.17 -3.16 -25.53
C THR A 42 -16.57 -4.36 -26.29
N ASP A 43 -15.69 -4.14 -27.28
CA ASP A 43 -15.18 -5.19 -28.17
C ASP A 43 -14.28 -6.24 -27.48
N ASP A 44 -13.45 -5.82 -26.51
CA ASP A 44 -12.46 -6.68 -25.83
C ASP A 44 -12.53 -6.56 -24.28
N GLY A 45 -13.71 -6.19 -23.79
CA GLY A 45 -13.99 -5.83 -22.40
C GLY A 45 -14.79 -4.53 -22.32
N LEU A 46 -15.35 -4.23 -21.15
CA LEU A 46 -16.05 -2.98 -20.92
C LEU A 46 -15.04 -1.85 -20.65
N THR A 47 -14.87 -0.96 -21.62
CA THR A 47 -14.03 0.24 -21.49
C THR A 47 -14.91 1.42 -21.13
N VAL A 48 -14.65 2.02 -19.97
CA VAL A 48 -15.41 3.14 -19.43
C VAL A 48 -14.47 4.33 -19.22
N LEU A 49 -14.88 5.49 -19.71
CA LEU A 49 -14.27 6.78 -19.44
C LEU A 49 -14.72 7.27 -18.07
N ALA A 50 -13.77 7.57 -17.19
CA ALA A 50 -14.04 8.14 -15.89
C ALA A 50 -14.61 9.56 -15.99
N ASN A 51 -15.41 9.97 -15.01
CA ASN A 51 -15.93 11.33 -14.94
C ASN A 51 -14.81 12.37 -14.64
N GLU A 52 -15.19 13.64 -14.51
CA GLU A 52 -14.28 14.74 -14.16
C GLU A 52 -13.58 14.57 -12.79
N GLN A 53 -14.14 13.72 -11.93
CA GLN A 53 -13.57 13.37 -10.62
C GLN A 53 -12.75 12.07 -10.64
N GLY A 54 -12.59 11.45 -11.82
CA GLY A 54 -11.84 10.20 -11.97
C GLY A 54 -12.57 8.95 -11.50
N GLN A 55 -13.89 9.00 -11.35
CA GLN A 55 -14.70 7.90 -10.84
C GLN A 55 -15.34 7.09 -11.97
N VAL A 56 -15.40 5.78 -11.76
CA VAL A 56 -16.19 4.83 -12.55
C VAL A 56 -16.97 3.96 -11.56
N LEU A 57 -18.27 3.74 -11.81
CA LEU A 57 -19.11 2.86 -10.99
C LEU A 57 -19.84 1.86 -11.87
N LEU A 58 -19.61 0.57 -11.60
CA LEU A 58 -20.23 -0.54 -12.32
C LEU A 58 -21.17 -1.30 -11.39
N ARG A 59 -22.41 -1.48 -11.81
CA ARG A 59 -23.38 -2.35 -11.16
C ARG A 59 -23.31 -3.75 -11.76
N VAL A 60 -23.32 -4.74 -10.89
CA VAL A 60 -23.25 -6.15 -11.27
C VAL A 60 -24.55 -6.84 -10.85
N PRO A 61 -25.13 -7.74 -11.67
CA PRO A 61 -26.34 -8.44 -11.29
C PRO A 61 -26.09 -9.29 -10.05
N ALA A 62 -26.90 -9.06 -9.01
CA ALA A 62 -26.70 -9.69 -7.70
C ALA A 62 -27.88 -10.58 -7.27
N ALA A 63 -28.90 -10.74 -8.13
CA ALA A 63 -30.22 -11.29 -7.79
C ALA A 63 -30.20 -12.72 -7.22
N ASN A 64 -29.11 -13.48 -7.38
CA ASN A 64 -28.93 -14.82 -6.80
C ASN A 64 -27.58 -14.99 -6.08
N LEU A 65 -26.88 -13.89 -5.80
CA LEU A 65 -25.57 -13.96 -5.16
C LEU A 65 -25.74 -14.11 -3.64
N GLU A 66 -25.30 -15.25 -3.11
CA GLU A 66 -25.13 -15.44 -1.68
C GLU A 66 -23.71 -15.04 -1.28
N LEU A 67 -23.61 -14.07 -0.38
CA LEU A 67 -22.38 -13.56 0.18
C LEU A 67 -21.85 -14.56 1.21
N ASP A 68 -20.66 -15.10 0.95
CA ASP A 68 -19.92 -15.95 1.88
C ASP A 68 -18.59 -15.24 2.22
N PRO A 69 -18.23 -15.09 3.51
CA PRO A 69 -16.97 -14.49 3.93
C PRO A 69 -15.74 -15.16 3.31
N ASN A 70 -15.81 -16.42 2.93
CA ASN A 70 -14.70 -17.16 2.34
C ASN A 70 -14.56 -16.95 0.83
N GLN A 71 -15.48 -16.22 0.20
CA GLN A 71 -15.37 -15.86 -1.21
C GLN A 71 -14.25 -14.85 -1.45
N ARG A 72 -13.86 -14.79 -2.71
CA ARG A 72 -12.93 -13.84 -3.24
C ARG A 72 -13.49 -13.21 -4.50
N VAL A 73 -13.30 -11.91 -4.65
CA VAL A 73 -13.53 -11.20 -5.92
C VAL A 73 -12.18 -11.01 -6.62
N ARG A 74 -12.04 -11.48 -7.85
CA ARG A 74 -10.87 -11.25 -8.70
C ARG A 74 -11.26 -10.41 -9.91
N PHE A 75 -10.43 -9.44 -10.25
CA PHE A 75 -10.62 -8.56 -11.39
C PHE A 75 -9.57 -8.83 -12.46
N ARG A 76 -9.98 -8.79 -13.72
CA ARG A 76 -9.05 -8.78 -14.86
C ARG A 76 -9.26 -7.52 -15.69
N PHE A 77 -8.21 -6.72 -15.82
CA PHE A 77 -8.22 -5.47 -16.60
C PHE A 77 -7.52 -5.65 -17.95
N GLY A 78 -7.87 -4.79 -18.91
CA GLY A 78 -7.26 -4.72 -20.25
C GLY A 78 -5.95 -3.93 -20.31
N GLY A 79 -5.48 -3.41 -19.18
CA GLY A 79 -4.28 -2.61 -19.04
C GLY A 79 -3.84 -2.53 -17.58
N GLN A 80 -3.21 -1.43 -17.19
CA GLN A 80 -2.85 -1.21 -15.78
C GLN A 80 -4.12 -1.11 -14.93
N PRO A 81 -4.27 -1.96 -13.90
CA PRO A 81 -5.44 -1.88 -13.04
C PRO A 81 -5.48 -0.56 -12.24
N PRO A 82 -6.67 -0.05 -11.88
CA PRO A 82 -6.82 1.10 -11.01
C PRO A 82 -6.07 0.92 -9.67
N ALA A 83 -5.52 2.01 -9.14
CA ALA A 83 -4.84 2.01 -7.85
C ALA A 83 -5.83 1.88 -6.69
N GLU A 84 -7.07 2.34 -6.86
CA GLU A 84 -8.11 2.26 -5.85
C GLU A 84 -9.36 1.59 -6.42
N ILE A 85 -9.81 0.54 -5.74
CA ILE A 85 -10.98 -0.26 -6.08
C ILE A 85 -11.92 -0.21 -4.89
N TYR A 86 -13.19 0.05 -5.14
CA TYR A 86 -14.24 0.11 -4.14
C TYR A 86 -15.23 -1.03 -4.37
N LEU A 87 -15.61 -1.69 -3.29
CA LEU A 87 -16.69 -2.65 -3.24
C LEU A 87 -17.86 -1.99 -2.52
N LEU A 88 -19.01 -1.88 -3.17
CA LEU A 88 -20.23 -1.34 -2.57
C LEU A 88 -21.31 -2.40 -2.64
N TRP A 89 -21.99 -2.66 -1.52
CA TRP A 89 -23.06 -3.64 -1.48
C TRP A 89 -24.14 -3.26 -0.48
N GLN A 90 -25.37 -3.69 -0.77
CA GLN A 90 -26.51 -3.52 0.12
C GLN A 90 -27.06 -4.90 0.50
N PRO A 91 -26.87 -5.35 1.75
CA PRO A 91 -27.47 -6.58 2.24
C PRO A 91 -29.00 -6.52 2.22
N GLU A 92 -29.66 -7.65 1.95
CA GLU A 92 -31.12 -7.77 1.93
C GLU A 92 -31.70 -7.35 3.30
N GLY A 93 -32.61 -6.37 3.29
CA GLY A 93 -33.28 -5.87 4.49
C GLY A 93 -32.45 -4.94 5.39
N ALA A 94 -31.18 -4.65 5.09
CA ALA A 94 -30.35 -3.73 5.89
C ALA A 94 -30.68 -2.24 5.63
N GLY A 95 -31.25 -1.90 4.48
CA GLY A 95 -31.64 -0.53 4.09
C GLY A 95 -30.48 0.46 3.94
N GLN A 96 -29.24 0.03 4.16
CA GLN A 96 -28.03 0.85 4.07
C GLN A 96 -27.03 0.23 3.09
N LEU A 97 -26.43 1.10 2.26
CA LEU A 97 -25.30 0.76 1.40
C LEU A 97 -24.00 0.72 2.23
N LEU A 98 -23.30 -0.40 2.17
CA LEU A 98 -21.98 -0.59 2.76
C LEU A 98 -20.90 -0.41 1.69
N GLN A 99 -19.72 0.06 2.10
CA GLN A 99 -18.59 0.31 1.22
C GLN A 99 -17.28 -0.18 1.86
N HIS A 100 -16.40 -0.75 1.03
CA HIS A 100 -15.04 -1.10 1.40
C HIS A 100 -14.06 -0.68 0.29
N GLY A 101 -12.99 0.02 0.66
CA GLY A 101 -11.95 0.47 -0.27
C GLY A 101 -10.70 -0.40 -0.22
N PHE A 102 -10.11 -0.64 -1.39
CA PHE A 102 -8.91 -1.47 -1.57
C PHE A 102 -7.89 -0.71 -2.40
N VAL A 103 -6.65 -0.66 -1.91
CA VAL A 103 -5.52 -0.08 -2.65
C VAL A 103 -4.76 -1.20 -3.35
N ASN A 104 -4.65 -1.10 -4.67
CA ASN A 104 -3.88 -2.01 -5.49
C ASN A 104 -2.44 -1.52 -5.65
N TYR A 105 -1.51 -2.22 -5.00
CA TYR A 105 -0.07 -1.97 -5.11
C TYR A 105 0.55 -2.61 -6.36
N GLY A 106 -0.05 -2.38 -7.54
CA GLY A 106 0.49 -2.83 -8.82
C GLY A 106 0.27 -4.31 -9.14
N ASN A 107 -0.67 -4.99 -8.48
CA ASN A 107 -1.06 -6.35 -8.87
C ASN A 107 -1.79 -6.30 -10.23
N PRO A 108 -1.31 -7.00 -11.27
CA PRO A 108 -1.97 -7.03 -12.59
C PRO A 108 -3.35 -7.71 -12.55
N THR A 109 -3.59 -8.58 -11.57
CA THR A 109 -4.87 -9.26 -11.35
C THR A 109 -5.31 -9.05 -9.91
N PRO A 110 -5.78 -7.84 -9.56
CA PRO A 110 -6.15 -7.52 -8.20
C PRO A 110 -7.29 -8.42 -7.73
N PHE A 111 -7.28 -8.74 -6.45
CA PHE A 111 -8.33 -9.53 -5.83
C PHE A 111 -8.59 -9.04 -4.41
N ILE A 112 -9.79 -9.30 -3.94
CA ILE A 112 -10.30 -8.95 -2.63
C ILE A 112 -10.70 -10.26 -1.93
N GLU A 113 -10.07 -10.54 -0.78
CA GLU A 113 -10.57 -11.57 0.13
C GLU A 113 -11.72 -10.98 0.94
N LEU A 114 -12.87 -11.66 0.95
CA LEU A 114 -14.08 -11.08 1.53
C LEU A 114 -14.18 -11.33 3.05
N ASN A 115 -13.30 -12.16 3.60
CA ASN A 115 -13.22 -12.40 5.05
C ASN A 115 -12.70 -11.19 5.84
N THR A 116 -12.09 -10.22 5.15
CA THR A 116 -11.69 -8.93 5.72
C THR A 116 -12.77 -7.86 5.58
N VAL A 117 -13.88 -8.16 4.90
CA VAL A 117 -14.95 -7.20 4.63
C VAL A 117 -16.06 -7.40 5.66
N ALA A 118 -16.14 -6.47 6.61
CA ALA A 118 -17.17 -6.50 7.64
C ALA A 118 -18.58 -6.40 7.03
N GLY A 119 -19.48 -7.31 7.40
CA GLY A 119 -20.85 -7.34 6.87
C GLY A 119 -21.01 -8.01 5.50
N TRP A 120 -20.00 -8.76 5.05
CA TRP A 120 -20.07 -9.58 3.84
C TRP A 120 -20.69 -10.96 4.11
N GLU A 121 -21.98 -11.00 4.44
CA GLU A 121 -22.72 -12.23 4.73
C GLU A 121 -24.18 -12.11 4.26
N GLY A 122 -24.78 -13.23 3.85
CA GLY A 122 -26.20 -13.31 3.50
C GLY A 122 -26.49 -12.97 2.04
N ARG A 123 -27.69 -12.47 1.75
CA ARG A 123 -28.10 -12.10 0.38
C ARG A 123 -27.92 -10.61 0.13
N VAL A 124 -27.70 -10.25 -1.13
CA VAL A 124 -27.45 -8.87 -1.55
C VAL A 124 -28.51 -8.39 -2.53
N GLU A 125 -29.03 -7.18 -2.30
CA GLU A 125 -29.96 -6.51 -3.21
C GLU A 125 -29.21 -5.76 -4.32
N HIS A 126 -28.11 -5.12 -3.95
CA HIS A 126 -27.29 -4.31 -4.86
C HIS A 126 -25.80 -4.61 -4.66
N LEU A 127 -25.10 -4.86 -5.76
CA LEU A 127 -23.66 -5.01 -5.80
C LEU A 127 -23.06 -4.08 -6.85
N GLN A 128 -22.08 -3.30 -6.45
CA GLN A 128 -21.35 -2.38 -7.32
C GLN A 128 -19.84 -2.44 -7.07
N PHE A 129 -19.08 -2.17 -8.12
CA PHE A 129 -17.64 -1.98 -8.08
C PHE A 129 -17.30 -0.58 -8.55
N GLY A 130 -16.62 0.17 -7.70
CA GLY A 130 -16.11 1.50 -8.02
C GLY A 130 -14.62 1.47 -8.32
N PHE A 131 -14.17 2.35 -9.21
CA PHE A 131 -12.76 2.54 -9.51
C PHE A 131 -12.44 4.03 -9.45
N LEU A 132 -11.32 4.37 -8.81
CA LEU A 132 -10.78 5.73 -8.84
C LEU A 132 -9.50 5.74 -9.68
N VAL A 133 -9.52 6.56 -10.73
CA VAL A 133 -8.44 6.76 -11.70
C VAL A 133 -8.23 8.25 -11.94
N ALA A 134 -7.31 8.63 -12.82
CA ALA A 134 -7.17 10.03 -13.21
C ALA A 134 -8.45 10.54 -13.90
N PRO A 135 -8.80 11.83 -13.73
CA PRO A 135 -9.92 12.44 -14.44
C PRO A 135 -9.88 12.17 -15.95
N ASN A 136 -11.01 11.74 -16.53
CA ASN A 136 -11.13 11.39 -17.94
C ASN A 136 -10.19 10.26 -18.41
N ALA A 137 -9.68 9.42 -17.50
CA ALA A 137 -8.93 8.23 -17.89
C ALA A 137 -9.88 7.08 -18.26
N GLU A 138 -9.42 6.22 -19.16
CA GLU A 138 -10.13 5.01 -19.57
C GLU A 138 -9.77 3.83 -18.68
N VAL A 139 -10.79 3.05 -18.29
CA VAL A 139 -10.62 1.79 -17.58
C VAL A 139 -11.27 0.68 -18.38
N THR A 140 -10.47 -0.28 -18.85
CA THR A 140 -10.96 -1.49 -19.52
C THR A 140 -11.05 -2.64 -18.53
N LEU A 141 -12.27 -3.05 -18.19
CA LEU A 141 -12.54 -4.22 -17.36
C LEU A 141 -12.97 -5.41 -18.23
N ARG A 142 -12.27 -6.54 -18.13
CA ARG A 142 -12.55 -7.75 -18.91
C ARG A 142 -13.51 -8.68 -18.19
N ASP A 143 -13.28 -8.94 -16.91
CA ASP A 143 -14.14 -9.83 -16.13
C ASP A 143 -13.99 -9.58 -14.63
N ILE A 144 -15.04 -9.97 -13.92
CA ILE A 144 -15.07 -10.08 -12.47
C ILE A 144 -15.46 -11.52 -12.14
N ARG A 145 -14.64 -12.18 -11.32
CA ARG A 145 -14.90 -13.52 -10.83
C ARG A 145 -15.15 -13.49 -9.33
N ILE A 146 -16.32 -13.93 -8.90
CA ILE A 146 -16.66 -14.13 -7.50
C ILE A 146 -16.67 -15.64 -7.25
N SER A 147 -15.75 -16.12 -6.41
CA SER A 147 -15.59 -17.57 -6.22
C SER A 147 -14.95 -17.90 -4.89
N LEU A 148 -15.21 -19.11 -4.39
CA LEU A 148 -14.41 -19.69 -3.32
C LEU A 148 -13.01 -20.04 -3.85
N PRO A 149 -11.94 -19.43 -3.31
CA PRO A 149 -10.59 -19.66 -3.80
C PRO A 149 -10.16 -21.10 -3.54
N ARG A 150 -9.64 -21.77 -4.59
CA ARG A 150 -9.08 -23.10 -4.46
C ARG A 150 -7.76 -23.03 -3.69
N TRP A 151 -7.34 -24.14 -3.11
CA TRP A 151 -6.01 -24.22 -2.45
C TRP A 151 -4.87 -23.90 -3.44
N SER A 152 -5.04 -24.28 -4.72
CA SER A 152 -4.10 -23.96 -5.80
C SER A 152 -4.02 -22.46 -6.05
N ASP A 153 -5.16 -21.76 -5.97
CA ASP A 153 -5.21 -20.30 -6.11
C ASP A 153 -4.44 -19.66 -4.94
N LYS A 154 -4.73 -20.07 -3.69
CA LYS A 154 -4.04 -19.57 -2.50
C LYS A 154 -2.53 -19.80 -2.56
N LEU A 155 -2.08 -20.96 -3.04
CA LEU A 155 -0.65 -21.25 -3.21
C LEU A 155 -0.03 -20.37 -4.29
N SER A 156 -0.69 -20.25 -5.45
CA SER A 156 -0.24 -19.40 -6.56
C SER A 156 -0.13 -17.94 -6.12
N ASP A 157 -1.14 -17.42 -5.42
CA ASP A 157 -1.14 -16.04 -4.92
C ASP A 157 -0.06 -15.82 -3.85
N THR A 158 0.18 -16.82 -2.99
CA THR A 158 1.24 -16.76 -1.99
C THR A 158 2.61 -16.65 -2.66
N VAL A 159 2.89 -17.51 -3.63
CA VAL A 159 4.15 -17.47 -4.39
C VAL A 159 4.26 -16.17 -5.17
N ALA A 160 3.20 -15.71 -5.83
CA ALA A 160 3.17 -14.43 -6.52
C ALA A 160 3.43 -13.24 -5.57
N SER A 161 2.87 -13.28 -4.35
CA SER A 161 3.09 -12.28 -3.30
C SER A 161 4.54 -12.26 -2.81
N TRP A 162 5.24 -13.39 -2.85
CA TRP A 162 6.66 -13.46 -2.49
C TRP A 162 7.56 -12.96 -3.61
N LEU A 163 7.19 -13.20 -4.87
CA LEU A 163 7.99 -12.84 -6.03
C LEU A 163 7.76 -11.42 -6.55
N VAL A 164 6.64 -10.80 -6.19
CA VAL A 164 6.34 -9.43 -6.64
C VAL A 164 7.32 -8.44 -6.04
N PHE A 165 7.83 -7.55 -6.89
CA PHE A 165 8.66 -6.44 -6.45
C PHE A 165 7.80 -5.38 -5.77
N ARG A 166 8.29 -4.89 -4.64
CA ARG A 166 7.75 -3.72 -3.97
C ARG A 166 8.91 -2.87 -3.47
N PRO A 167 8.91 -1.55 -3.73
CA PRO A 167 9.90 -0.64 -3.15
C PRO A 167 9.85 -0.66 -1.63
N TRP A 168 11.01 -0.53 -1.00
CA TRP A 168 11.08 -0.39 0.46
C TRP A 168 10.24 0.78 0.95
N ILE A 169 9.43 0.51 1.96
CA ILE A 169 8.80 1.54 2.78
C ILE A 169 9.61 1.73 4.06
N PRO A 170 9.53 2.89 4.74
CA PRO A 170 10.30 3.15 5.96
C PRO A 170 10.14 2.09 7.07
N ARG A 171 9.01 1.38 7.09
CA ARG A 171 8.73 0.31 8.07
C ARG A 171 9.53 -0.98 7.79
N ASP A 172 9.97 -1.20 6.55
CA ASP A 172 10.66 -2.43 6.14
C ASP A 172 12.06 -2.55 6.77
N ILE A 173 12.63 -1.44 7.26
CA ILE A 173 13.92 -1.41 7.96
C ILE A 173 13.89 -2.30 9.22
N ASN A 174 12.75 -2.35 9.91
CA ASN A 174 12.60 -3.09 11.16
C ASN A 174 11.88 -4.43 10.99
N VAL A 175 11.03 -4.55 9.96
CA VAL A 175 10.22 -5.75 9.74
C VAL A 175 10.21 -6.08 8.26
N TYR A 176 10.92 -7.14 7.89
CA TYR A 176 10.85 -7.68 6.54
C TYR A 176 9.81 -8.80 6.47
N THR A 177 8.68 -8.53 5.81
CA THR A 177 7.60 -9.52 5.68
C THR A 177 7.74 -10.44 4.48
N GLY A 178 8.54 -10.07 3.48
CA GLY A 178 8.74 -10.87 2.27
C GLY A 178 7.44 -11.08 1.46
N THR A 179 6.44 -10.24 1.64
CA THR A 179 5.12 -10.30 0.99
C THR A 179 4.85 -9.04 0.19
N ARG A 180 3.80 -9.05 -0.66
CA ARG A 180 3.33 -7.88 -1.40
C ARG A 180 2.89 -6.77 -0.45
N ASP A 181 1.96 -7.09 0.44
CA ASP A 181 1.34 -6.13 1.35
C ASP A 181 2.00 -6.21 2.73
N PHE A 182 2.26 -5.05 3.35
CA PHE A 182 2.98 -5.00 4.63
C PHE A 182 2.10 -5.60 5.72
N ASN A 183 2.68 -6.52 6.51
CA ASN A 183 1.98 -7.29 7.55
C ASN A 183 0.82 -8.17 7.07
N VAL A 184 0.66 -8.41 5.77
CA VAL A 184 -0.32 -9.38 5.26
C VAL A 184 0.41 -10.68 4.92
N GLY A 185 0.06 -11.74 5.63
CA GLY A 185 0.62 -13.08 5.43
C GLY A 185 0.00 -13.84 4.25
N PRO A 186 0.50 -15.06 3.98
CA PRO A 186 1.50 -15.77 4.77
C PRO A 186 2.95 -15.37 4.42
N PHE A 187 3.79 -15.21 5.45
CA PHE A 187 5.19 -14.80 5.26
C PHE A 187 6.08 -15.97 4.80
N PRO A 188 7.09 -15.76 3.93
CA PRO A 188 7.93 -16.84 3.40
C PRO A 188 8.64 -17.67 4.48
N ALA A 189 9.25 -16.99 5.47
CA ALA A 189 10.05 -17.63 6.51
C ALA A 189 9.27 -18.69 7.32
N PRO A 190 8.11 -18.38 7.96
CA PRO A 190 7.37 -19.39 8.69
C PRO A 190 6.80 -20.49 7.80
N VAL A 191 6.37 -20.19 6.57
CA VAL A 191 5.83 -21.22 5.65
C VAL A 191 6.93 -22.19 5.22
N ILE A 192 8.10 -21.69 4.83
CA ILE A 192 9.24 -22.53 4.44
C ILE A 192 9.74 -23.33 5.64
N ALA A 193 9.84 -22.72 6.83
CA ALA A 193 10.21 -23.43 8.05
C ALA A 193 9.25 -24.57 8.40
N ALA A 194 7.92 -24.33 8.30
CA ALA A 194 6.90 -25.36 8.51
C ALA A 194 7.01 -26.49 7.48
N GLY A 195 7.25 -26.14 6.20
CA GLY A 195 7.49 -27.12 5.13
C GLY A 195 8.72 -28.00 5.40
N ILE A 196 9.84 -27.41 5.81
CA ILE A 196 11.05 -28.14 6.21
C ILE A 196 10.75 -29.04 7.41
N ALA A 197 10.07 -28.54 8.44
CA ALA A 197 9.72 -29.31 9.63
C ALA A 197 8.84 -30.52 9.29
N LEU A 198 7.87 -30.36 8.39
CA LEU A 198 7.03 -31.45 7.89
C LEU A 198 7.87 -32.48 7.11
N LEU A 199 8.75 -32.04 6.20
CA LEU A 199 9.64 -32.92 5.45
C LEU A 199 10.58 -33.69 6.38
N LEU A 200 11.12 -33.03 7.41
CA LEU A 200 11.94 -33.65 8.45
C LEU A 200 11.16 -34.69 9.24
N ALA A 201 9.94 -34.35 9.68
CA ALA A 201 9.06 -35.27 10.40
C ALA A 201 8.75 -36.52 9.55
N CYS A 202 8.35 -36.34 8.29
CA CYS A 202 8.13 -37.44 7.35
C CYS A 202 9.39 -38.29 7.16
N TYR A 203 10.56 -37.66 6.97
CA TYR A 203 11.83 -38.36 6.80
C TYR A 203 12.18 -39.21 8.03
N LEU A 204 12.06 -38.64 9.23
CA LEU A 204 12.35 -39.32 10.49
C LEU A 204 11.34 -40.44 10.77
N LEU A 205 10.06 -40.25 10.47
CA LEU A 205 9.03 -41.29 10.60
C LEU A 205 9.28 -42.48 9.67
N LEU A 206 9.68 -42.21 8.42
CA LEU A 206 9.94 -43.25 7.41
C LEU A 206 11.28 -43.97 7.62
N ARG A 207 12.32 -43.28 8.12
CA ARG A 207 13.66 -43.87 8.31
C ARG A 207 13.95 -44.30 9.74
N ARG A 208 13.18 -43.85 10.73
CA ARG A 208 13.33 -44.12 12.17
C ARG A 208 14.81 -44.20 12.58
N ARG A 209 15.31 -45.40 12.90
CA ARG A 209 16.70 -45.64 13.37
C ARG A 209 17.78 -45.54 12.29
N ARG A 210 17.41 -45.41 11.02
CA ARG A 210 18.33 -45.31 9.87
C ARG A 210 18.38 -43.90 9.28
N ALA A 211 17.88 -42.90 10.00
CA ALA A 211 17.99 -41.50 9.60
C ALA A 211 19.46 -41.08 9.54
N ARG A 212 19.84 -40.35 8.49
CA ARG A 212 21.19 -39.82 8.29
C ARG A 212 21.18 -38.31 8.51
N TRP A 213 22.08 -37.82 9.35
CA TRP A 213 22.25 -36.39 9.63
C TRP A 213 22.53 -35.56 8.37
N THR A 214 23.18 -36.13 7.37
CA THR A 214 23.44 -35.46 6.09
C THR A 214 22.16 -35.08 5.34
N VAL A 215 21.10 -35.89 5.41
CA VAL A 215 19.82 -35.58 4.78
C VAL A 215 19.07 -34.48 5.54
N ILE A 216 19.15 -34.51 6.87
CA ILE A 216 18.58 -33.46 7.73
C ILE A 216 19.25 -32.12 7.42
N ALA A 217 20.59 -32.09 7.42
CA ALA A 217 21.36 -30.90 7.10
C ALA A 217 21.04 -30.38 5.69
N LEU A 218 20.91 -31.28 4.71
CA LEU A 218 20.54 -30.90 3.34
C LEU A 218 19.15 -30.27 3.26
N LEU A 219 18.14 -30.82 3.95
CA LEU A 219 16.78 -30.26 3.96
C LEU A 219 16.75 -28.84 4.56
N VAL A 220 17.43 -28.66 5.69
CA VAL A 220 17.55 -27.34 6.33
C VAL A 220 18.31 -26.37 5.43
N PHE A 221 19.43 -26.80 4.86
CA PHE A 221 20.26 -25.98 3.97
C PHE A 221 19.50 -25.56 2.70
N CYS A 222 18.76 -26.47 2.06
CA CYS A 222 17.93 -26.15 0.90
C CYS A 222 16.85 -25.13 1.25
N GLY A 223 16.17 -25.28 2.39
CA GLY A 223 15.17 -24.32 2.81
C GLY A 223 15.75 -22.94 3.13
N TRP A 224 16.93 -22.91 3.74
CA TRP A 224 17.69 -21.67 3.94
C TRP A 224 18.07 -21.02 2.59
N LEU A 225 18.57 -21.78 1.62
CA LEU A 225 18.90 -21.27 0.28
C LEU A 225 17.67 -20.68 -0.45
N VAL A 226 16.48 -21.27 -0.29
CA VAL A 226 15.26 -20.71 -0.88
C VAL A 226 14.93 -19.35 -0.25
N LEU A 227 15.02 -19.24 1.08
CA LEU A 227 14.78 -17.98 1.78
C LEU A 227 15.81 -16.90 1.42
N ASP A 228 17.09 -17.27 1.41
CA ASP A 228 18.17 -16.37 1.03
C ASP A 228 18.02 -15.94 -0.44
N GLY A 229 17.69 -16.86 -1.34
CA GLY A 229 17.43 -16.55 -2.74
C GLY A 229 16.28 -15.56 -2.94
N LEU A 230 15.16 -15.72 -2.22
CA LEU A 230 14.05 -14.76 -2.25
C LEU A 230 14.48 -13.38 -1.76
N TRP A 231 15.30 -13.33 -0.71
CA TRP A 231 15.83 -12.07 -0.17
C TRP A 231 16.83 -11.40 -1.13
N GLN A 232 17.79 -12.14 -1.66
CA GLN A 232 18.78 -11.67 -2.63
C GLN A 232 18.10 -11.15 -3.91
N TRP A 233 17.08 -11.86 -4.39
CA TRP A 233 16.31 -11.42 -5.56
C TRP A 233 15.69 -10.04 -5.34
N ARG A 234 15.03 -9.81 -4.19
CA ARG A 234 14.45 -8.51 -3.87
C ARG A 234 15.49 -7.42 -3.68
N LEU A 235 16.63 -7.74 -3.08
CA LEU A 235 17.74 -6.79 -2.98
C LEU A 235 18.24 -6.35 -4.36
N TRP A 236 18.31 -7.28 -5.31
CA TRP A 236 18.70 -6.98 -6.68
C TRP A 236 17.72 -6.02 -7.36
N GLN A 237 16.42 -6.30 -7.23
CA GLN A 237 15.38 -5.42 -7.78
C GLN A 237 15.40 -4.03 -7.12
N GLN A 238 15.61 -3.96 -5.80
CA GLN A 238 15.73 -2.69 -5.09
C GLN A 238 16.99 -1.93 -5.52
N LEU A 239 18.11 -2.63 -5.73
CA LEU A 239 19.36 -2.03 -6.21
C LEU A 239 19.17 -1.42 -7.60
N GLU A 240 18.45 -2.09 -8.49
CA GLU A 240 18.13 -1.57 -9.83
C GLU A 240 17.35 -0.26 -9.74
N VAL A 241 16.25 -0.23 -8.97
CA VAL A 241 15.45 0.99 -8.77
C VAL A 241 16.24 2.11 -8.10
N THR A 242 17.05 1.79 -7.08
CA THR A 242 17.89 2.77 -6.40
C THR A 242 18.99 3.30 -7.32
N ARG A 243 19.59 2.45 -8.15
CA ARG A 243 20.58 2.85 -9.14
C ARG A 243 19.95 3.76 -10.19
N ASP A 244 18.81 3.38 -10.76
CA ASP A 244 18.13 4.18 -11.77
C ASP A 244 17.74 5.56 -11.24
N ARG A 245 17.38 5.66 -9.95
CA ARG A 245 17.01 6.92 -9.32
C ARG A 245 18.20 7.80 -8.94
N TYR A 246 19.29 7.23 -8.43
CA TYR A 246 20.35 8.01 -7.78
C TYR A 246 21.73 7.91 -8.45
N ALA A 247 21.95 7.02 -9.41
CA ALA A 247 23.23 6.91 -10.08
C ALA A 247 23.54 8.20 -10.87
N GLY A 248 24.75 8.74 -10.68
CA GLY A 248 25.18 9.97 -11.34
C GLY A 248 24.55 11.27 -10.80
N VAL A 249 23.72 11.19 -9.75
CA VAL A 249 23.12 12.36 -9.10
C VAL A 249 24.04 12.87 -7.98
N ASP A 250 24.42 14.14 -8.05
CA ASP A 250 25.20 14.82 -7.01
C ASP A 250 24.47 14.82 -5.67
N SER A 251 25.23 14.76 -4.57
CA SER A 251 24.67 14.66 -3.22
C SER A 251 23.66 15.76 -2.88
N GLU A 252 23.88 17.00 -3.34
CA GLU A 252 22.96 18.14 -3.14
C GLU A 252 21.62 17.98 -3.89
N ARG A 253 21.63 17.26 -5.02
CA ARG A 253 20.43 17.03 -5.84
C ARG A 253 19.67 15.78 -5.46
N LYS A 254 20.28 14.85 -4.71
CA LYS A 254 19.65 13.60 -4.27
C LYS A 254 18.31 13.82 -3.54
N PRO A 255 18.17 14.79 -2.61
CA PRO A 255 16.87 15.08 -2.00
C PRO A 255 15.78 15.42 -3.02
N LEU A 256 16.13 16.12 -4.10
CA LEU A 256 15.19 16.62 -5.11
C LEU A 256 14.65 15.52 -6.05
N VAL A 257 15.32 14.36 -6.09
CA VAL A 257 14.89 13.17 -6.85
C VAL A 257 14.44 12.02 -5.95
N SER A 258 14.46 12.22 -4.63
CA SER A 258 14.02 11.24 -3.64
C SER A 258 12.50 11.27 -3.42
N GLU A 259 11.96 10.35 -2.61
CA GLU A 259 10.55 10.45 -2.18
C GLU A 259 10.24 11.76 -1.45
N ASP A 260 11.26 12.41 -0.88
CA ASP A 260 11.14 13.60 -0.07
C ASP A 260 11.22 14.90 -0.89
N ALA A 261 11.25 14.78 -2.23
CA ALA A 261 11.51 15.87 -3.15
C ALA A 261 10.56 17.07 -3.00
N LEU A 262 9.29 16.83 -2.66
CA LEU A 262 8.32 17.92 -2.42
C LEU A 262 8.71 18.75 -1.20
N ILE A 263 9.02 18.10 -0.08
CA ILE A 263 9.43 18.76 1.17
C ILE A 263 10.80 19.42 0.97
N ALA A 264 11.75 18.74 0.32
CA ALA A 264 13.08 19.29 0.05
C ALA A 264 13.01 20.56 -0.81
N ARG A 265 12.21 20.57 -1.88
CA ARG A 265 12.01 21.77 -2.72
C ARG A 265 11.31 22.89 -1.98
N PHE A 266 10.32 22.56 -1.15
CA PHE A 266 9.62 23.56 -0.35
C PHE A 266 10.55 24.19 0.69
N ALA A 267 11.30 23.38 1.44
CA ALA A 267 12.30 23.84 2.41
C ALA A 267 13.38 24.71 1.75
N ALA A 268 13.91 24.31 0.58
CA ALA A 268 14.89 25.11 -0.15
C ALA A 268 14.34 26.51 -0.52
N ARG A 269 13.14 26.58 -1.10
CA ARG A 269 12.49 27.87 -1.41
C ARG A 269 12.16 28.68 -0.16
N ALA A 270 11.76 28.02 0.92
CA ALA A 270 11.50 28.70 2.19
C ALA A 270 12.79 29.31 2.75
N ALA A 271 13.90 28.57 2.72
CA ALA A 271 15.21 29.06 3.13
C ALA A 271 15.67 30.27 2.29
N GLU A 272 15.40 30.28 0.98
CA GLU A 272 15.69 31.45 0.12
C GLU A 272 14.91 32.72 0.52
N GLN A 273 13.74 32.59 1.15
CA GLN A 273 12.98 33.76 1.66
C GLN A 273 13.49 34.26 3.02
N ILE A 274 14.32 33.46 3.71
CA ILE A 274 14.85 33.78 5.03
C ILE A 274 16.20 34.47 4.85
N ASN A 275 16.18 35.80 4.84
CA ASN A 275 17.37 36.64 4.59
C ASN A 275 18.38 36.69 5.77
N ARG A 276 18.31 35.75 6.71
CA ARG A 276 19.07 35.75 7.96
C ARG A 276 19.58 34.35 8.31
N GLU A 277 20.89 34.20 8.41
CA GLU A 277 21.52 32.92 8.79
C GLU A 277 21.23 32.50 10.24
N ASP A 278 20.94 33.46 11.13
CA ASP A 278 20.61 33.23 12.53
C ASP A 278 19.10 33.07 12.80
N ALA A 279 18.28 33.03 11.74
CA ALA A 279 16.84 32.94 11.87
C ALA A 279 16.41 31.65 12.59
N ARG A 280 15.47 31.81 13.52
CA ARG A 280 14.81 30.69 14.18
C ARG A 280 13.60 30.27 13.35
N VAL A 281 13.54 28.98 13.02
CA VAL A 281 12.46 28.41 12.20
C VAL A 281 11.72 27.37 13.04
N PHE A 282 10.47 27.64 13.37
CA PHE A 282 9.61 26.71 14.08
C PHE A 282 8.80 25.89 13.09
N ILE A 283 8.91 24.57 13.17
CA ILE A 283 8.32 23.66 12.19
C ILE A 283 7.05 23.05 12.76
N ALA A 284 5.94 23.31 12.09
CA ALA A 284 4.62 22.83 12.44
C ALA A 284 4.14 21.76 11.45
N SER A 285 3.89 20.57 11.95
CA SER A 285 3.31 19.47 11.17
C SER A 285 2.64 18.46 12.09
N LEU A 286 1.47 17.95 11.69
CA LEU A 286 0.81 16.80 12.30
C LEU A 286 1.57 15.49 12.03
N SER A 287 2.41 15.47 11.00
CA SER A 287 3.18 14.31 10.56
C SER A 287 4.57 14.34 11.18
N ASP A 288 4.89 13.37 12.04
CA ASP A 288 6.23 13.22 12.65
C ASP A 288 7.31 13.12 11.57
N SER A 289 7.03 12.39 10.48
CA SER A 289 7.98 12.21 9.38
C SER A 289 8.19 13.49 8.58
N ASP A 290 7.13 14.24 8.28
CA ASP A 290 7.25 15.42 7.42
C ASP A 290 7.89 16.57 8.18
N GLY A 291 7.54 16.75 9.46
CA GLY A 291 8.20 17.71 10.35
C GLY A 291 9.70 17.41 10.51
N MET A 292 10.06 16.15 10.73
CA MET A 292 11.48 15.73 10.81
C MET A 292 12.25 16.02 9.52
N ARG A 293 11.67 15.68 8.36
CA ARG A 293 12.29 15.92 7.05
C ARG A 293 12.45 17.40 6.76
N ALA A 294 11.42 18.19 7.04
CA ALA A 294 11.48 19.64 6.91
C ALA A 294 12.60 20.22 7.79
N ALA A 295 12.73 19.77 9.05
CA ALA A 295 13.80 20.21 9.94
C ALA A 295 15.18 19.86 9.38
N TYR A 296 15.32 18.65 8.85
CA TYR A 296 16.55 18.20 8.21
C TYR A 296 16.92 19.07 6.99
N TYR A 297 15.97 19.35 6.09
CA TYR A 297 16.23 20.12 4.87
C TYR A 297 16.38 21.62 5.08
N MET A 298 15.91 22.15 6.21
CA MET A 298 16.13 23.55 6.59
C MET A 298 17.52 23.78 7.21
N SER A 299 18.31 22.72 7.47
CA SER A 299 19.69 22.85 7.92
C SER A 299 20.53 23.65 6.89
N PRO A 300 21.37 24.60 7.31
CA PRO A 300 21.86 24.82 8.68
C PRO A 300 21.06 25.81 9.55
N LEU A 301 19.87 26.27 9.12
CA LEU A 301 19.07 27.22 9.90
C LEU A 301 18.70 26.65 11.28
N ASN A 302 18.49 27.54 12.25
CA ASN A 302 18.16 27.15 13.62
C ASN A 302 16.70 26.68 13.71
N THR A 303 16.46 25.40 13.44
CA THR A 303 15.12 24.82 13.42
C THR A 303 14.71 24.28 14.78
N TYR A 304 13.49 24.61 15.22
CA TYR A 304 12.78 23.96 16.30
C TYR A 304 11.68 23.06 15.73
N TRP A 305 11.72 21.78 16.05
CA TRP A 305 10.65 20.83 15.74
C TRP A 305 10.38 19.96 16.98
N ASN A 306 9.11 19.84 17.36
CA ASN A 306 8.70 19.07 18.53
C ASN A 306 8.11 17.72 18.15
N ARG A 307 8.87 16.65 18.41
CA ARG A 307 8.45 15.27 18.15
C ARG A 307 7.31 14.85 19.08
N ARG A 308 6.17 14.42 18.50
CA ARG A 308 5.00 13.87 19.21
C ARG A 308 4.37 14.81 20.26
N GLY A 309 4.59 16.11 20.14
CA GLY A 309 4.10 17.12 21.07
C GLY A 309 3.16 18.14 20.42
N ILE A 310 2.96 19.26 21.11
CA ILE A 310 2.34 20.45 20.51
C ILE A 310 3.30 20.98 19.45
N GLU A 311 2.78 21.16 18.22
CA GLU A 311 3.58 21.51 17.03
C GLU A 311 4.45 22.76 17.24
N LEU A 312 3.90 23.77 17.89
CA LEU A 312 4.58 25.02 18.22
C LEU A 312 4.63 25.23 19.73
N PRO A 313 5.67 25.91 20.24
CA PRO A 313 5.68 26.33 21.63
C PRO A 313 4.61 27.41 21.87
N GLU A 314 4.37 27.72 23.14
CA GLU A 314 3.49 28.82 23.54
C GLU A 314 3.97 30.16 22.96
N LYS A 315 3.04 31.12 22.78
CA LYS A 315 3.30 32.41 22.13
C LYS A 315 4.51 33.14 22.72
N ARG A 316 4.74 33.06 24.04
CA ARG A 316 5.86 33.71 24.74
C ARG A 316 7.26 33.33 24.23
N TYR A 317 7.39 32.23 23.50
CA TYR A 317 8.66 31.78 22.92
C TYR A 317 8.88 32.25 21.48
N LEU A 318 7.81 32.68 20.81
CA LEU A 318 7.84 33.29 19.49
C LEU A 318 8.13 34.78 19.64
N ARG A 319 8.99 35.31 18.77
CA ARG A 319 9.39 36.71 18.74
C ARG A 319 9.30 37.23 17.31
N GLN A 320 9.19 38.54 17.18
CA GLN A 320 9.31 39.23 15.91
C GLN A 320 10.57 38.75 15.13
N GLY A 321 10.37 38.43 13.86
CA GLY A 321 11.42 37.94 12.96
C GLY A 321 11.70 36.44 13.06
N ASP A 322 11.01 35.70 13.93
CA ASP A 322 10.96 34.25 13.87
C ASP A 322 10.12 33.79 12.68
N TYR A 323 10.43 32.60 12.16
CA TYR A 323 9.69 31.98 11.07
C TYR A 323 8.92 30.77 11.57
N ILE A 324 7.73 30.56 11.02
CA ILE A 324 6.93 29.35 11.19
C ILE A 324 6.84 28.69 9.82
N LEU A 325 7.42 27.50 9.70
CA LEU A 325 7.33 26.65 8.52
C LEU A 325 6.29 25.57 8.77
N VAL A 326 5.18 25.64 8.07
CA VAL A 326 4.10 24.66 8.15
C VAL A 326 4.24 23.71 6.96
N VAL A 327 4.31 22.40 7.22
CA VAL A 327 4.46 21.38 6.18
C VAL A 327 3.39 20.30 6.33
N GLY A 328 2.66 20.03 5.25
CA GLY A 328 1.53 19.11 5.27
C GLY A 328 0.37 19.63 6.13
N GLY A 329 -0.35 18.70 6.77
CA GLY A 329 -1.42 19.06 7.70
C GLY A 329 -0.88 19.62 9.02
N SER A 330 -1.55 20.62 9.59
CA SER A 330 -1.21 21.24 10.86
C SER A 330 -2.48 21.57 11.65
N ARG A 331 -2.38 21.59 12.98
CA ARG A 331 -3.45 22.11 13.87
C ARG A 331 -3.54 23.63 13.88
N LEU A 332 -2.60 24.32 13.25
CA LEU A 332 -2.62 25.77 13.14
C LEU A 332 -3.78 26.21 12.26
N LEU A 333 -4.55 27.18 12.74
CA LEU A 333 -5.58 27.82 11.94
C LEU A 333 -5.02 29.14 11.43
N TYR A 334 -4.70 29.18 10.15
CA TYR A 334 -4.23 30.40 9.51
C TYR A 334 -5.39 31.20 8.91
N ASN A 335 -5.63 32.40 9.42
CA ASN A 335 -6.55 33.35 8.83
C ASN A 335 -5.77 34.34 7.95
N ARG A 336 -5.77 34.05 6.64
CA ARG A 336 -5.06 34.85 5.63
C ARG A 336 -5.54 36.30 5.55
N GLY A 337 -6.86 36.52 5.70
CA GLY A 337 -7.44 37.86 5.63
C GLY A 337 -7.01 38.78 6.77
N LEU A 338 -6.77 38.21 7.96
CA LEU A 338 -6.33 38.95 9.14
C LEU A 338 -4.81 38.91 9.35
N GLY A 339 -4.09 38.02 8.65
CA GLY A 339 -2.66 37.79 8.90
C GLY A 339 -2.41 37.22 10.30
N LEU A 340 -3.31 36.38 10.81
CA LEU A 340 -3.23 35.78 12.14
C LEU A 340 -3.14 34.26 12.04
N VAL A 341 -2.26 33.66 12.83
CA VAL A 341 -2.25 32.22 13.09
C VAL A 341 -2.74 31.97 14.50
N ARG A 342 -3.75 31.12 14.64
CA ARG A 342 -4.13 30.57 15.94
C ARG A 342 -3.29 29.35 16.25
N LEU A 343 -2.51 29.44 17.33
CA LEU A 343 -1.71 28.35 17.86
C LEU A 343 -2.60 27.25 18.44
N PRO A 344 -2.10 26.01 18.63
CA PRO A 344 -2.87 24.95 19.27
C PRO A 344 -3.21 25.26 20.73
N SER A 345 -2.49 26.19 21.38
CA SER A 345 -2.83 26.72 22.71
C SER A 345 -4.07 27.63 22.70
N GLY A 346 -4.55 28.05 21.52
CA GLY A 346 -5.68 28.96 21.34
C GLY A 346 -5.30 30.43 21.20
N GLU A 347 -4.02 30.77 21.39
CA GLU A 347 -3.50 32.14 21.25
C GLU A 347 -3.30 32.54 19.78
N ASP A 348 -3.56 33.80 19.45
CA ASP A 348 -3.34 34.34 18.11
C ASP A 348 -1.98 35.05 18.01
N VAL A 349 -1.26 34.78 16.92
CA VAL A 349 0.04 35.38 16.57
C VAL A 349 -0.07 36.08 15.22
N ALA A 350 0.38 37.33 15.16
CA ALA A 350 0.41 38.11 13.93
C ALA A 350 1.60 37.69 13.06
N VAL A 351 1.33 37.44 11.78
CA VAL A 351 2.32 36.92 10.83
C VAL A 351 2.29 37.61 9.47
N HIS A 352 3.42 37.66 8.77
CA HIS A 352 3.50 37.91 7.33
C HIS A 352 3.61 36.58 6.59
N GLU A 353 2.77 36.39 5.59
CA GLU A 353 2.95 35.32 4.62
C GLU A 353 4.17 35.63 3.74
N ARG A 354 5.13 34.70 3.70
CA ARG A 354 6.35 34.81 2.89
C ARG A 354 6.36 33.85 1.71
N LEU A 355 5.82 32.65 1.90
CA LEU A 355 5.70 31.64 0.86
C LEU A 355 4.45 30.78 1.11
N VAL A 356 3.71 30.47 0.06
CA VAL A 356 2.61 29.49 0.07
C VAL A 356 2.69 28.64 -1.18
N ASP A 357 2.50 27.35 -1.01
CA ASP A 357 2.29 26.42 -2.11
C ASP A 357 1.36 25.27 -1.70
N ASN A 358 1.31 24.22 -2.51
CA ASN A 358 0.53 23.01 -2.25
C ASN A 358 1.17 22.06 -1.22
N VAL A 359 2.40 22.31 -0.79
CA VAL A 359 3.16 21.50 0.20
C VAL A 359 3.03 22.11 1.59
N GLY A 360 3.00 23.44 1.69
CA GLY A 360 2.99 24.15 2.96
C GLY A 360 3.01 25.67 2.85
N LEU A 361 3.38 26.29 3.97
CA LEU A 361 3.42 27.75 4.13
C LEU A 361 4.58 28.18 5.01
N LEU A 362 5.23 29.27 4.63
CA LEU A 362 6.23 29.97 5.42
C LEU A 362 5.64 31.31 5.89
N LEU A 363 5.65 31.49 7.20
CA LEU A 363 5.12 32.67 7.87
C LEU A 363 6.22 33.31 8.70
N GLU A 364 6.26 34.63 8.78
CA GLU A 364 7.18 35.38 9.64
C GLU A 364 6.40 36.09 10.74
N VAL A 365 6.82 35.94 12.00
CA VAL A 365 6.16 36.54 13.17
C VAL A 365 6.39 38.05 13.21
N LYS A 366 5.32 38.83 13.38
CA LYS A 366 5.35 40.29 13.49
C LYS A 366 5.63 40.80 14.89
N GLU A 367 4.98 40.20 15.89
CA GLU A 367 4.89 40.69 17.27
C GLU A 367 4.84 39.54 18.28
#